data_AF-A0A2G6LUX3-F1
#
_entry.id   AF-A0A2G6LUX3-F1
#
_cell.length_a   1.000
_cell.length_b   1.000
_cell.length_c   1.000
_cell.angle_alpha   90.00
_cell.angle_beta   90.00
_cell.angle_gamma   90.00
#
_symmetry.space_group_name_H-M   'P 1'
#
loop_
_entity.id
_entity.type
_entity.pdbx_description
1 polymer ?
#
loop_
_entity_poly.entity_id
_entity_poly.type
_entity_poly.pdbx_seq_one_letter_code
_entity_poly.pdbx_strand_id
1 'polypeptide(L)'
;MWHTAVIAVMGSLLSGALISQGANEPVTPDIITSASVYVEAQNTVSQEDIDSMLNLLESEEPPETVPGTMRAVVLPAPSEAEYECPVCGEKTLHGSDYAFFLEKDLEDARELVKCMEESTEFSIVLDETLFCQFCSEERAEEPGLVLQVSYEDGTQVINRVSMNDLRKLLSFLQGHLYWYTADDAQEPLQEHSELLRTLLGR
;
A
#
# COMPACT_ATOMS: atom_id res chain seq x y z
N MET A 1 23.18 -39.80 30.12
CA MET A 1 23.23 -38.75 31.15
C MET A 1 22.50 -37.55 30.55
N TRP A 2 21.20 -37.37 30.82
CA TRP A 2 20.63 -36.63 31.96
C TRP A 2 21.05 -35.14 31.84
N HIS A 3 20.21 -34.14 31.54
CA HIS A 3 18.85 -33.87 32.02
C HIS A 3 18.04 -32.92 31.11
N THR A 4 16.77 -33.26 30.90
CA THR A 4 15.66 -32.37 30.54
C THR A 4 15.21 -31.57 31.76
N ALA A 5 15.08 -30.24 31.63
CA ALA A 5 14.45 -29.39 32.63
C ALA A 5 13.11 -28.87 32.07
N VAL A 6 12.02 -29.37 32.64
CA VAL A 6 10.65 -28.92 32.44
C VAL A 6 10.37 -27.88 33.51
N ILE A 7 10.01 -26.65 33.13
CA ILE A 7 9.50 -25.64 34.05
C ILE A 7 8.03 -25.42 33.73
N ALA A 8 7.18 -25.95 34.60
CA ALA A 8 5.75 -25.68 34.64
C ALA A 8 5.51 -24.45 35.52
N VAL A 9 4.91 -23.40 34.98
CA VAL A 9 4.39 -22.27 35.77
C VAL A 9 2.88 -22.34 35.71
N MET A 10 2.30 -22.90 36.78
CA MET A 10 0.89 -22.69 37.14
C MET A 10 0.77 -21.34 37.84
N GLY A 11 -0.06 -20.45 37.30
CA GLY A 11 -0.31 -19.12 37.84
C GLY A 11 -1.77 -18.72 37.75
N SER A 12 -2.55 -19.22 38.70
CA SER A 12 -3.70 -18.62 39.38
C SER A 12 -4.69 -17.73 38.62
N LEU A 13 -5.89 -18.32 38.49
CA LEU A 13 -7.21 -17.69 38.40
C LEU A 13 -7.38 -16.54 39.42
N LEU A 14 -7.71 -15.35 38.93
CA LEU A 14 -8.39 -14.31 39.70
C LEU A 14 -9.63 -13.86 38.94
N SER A 15 -10.78 -14.34 39.42
CA SER A 15 -12.11 -13.91 39.04
C SER A 15 -12.35 -12.47 39.53
N GLY A 16 -12.48 -11.55 38.58
CA GLY A 16 -12.97 -10.18 38.83
C GLY A 16 -14.18 -9.92 37.95
N ALA A 17 -15.38 -10.13 38.52
CA ALA A 17 -16.62 -9.67 37.92
C ALA A 17 -16.79 -8.18 38.21
N LEU A 18 -16.68 -7.34 37.17
CA LEU A 18 -17.11 -5.95 37.22
C LEU A 18 -18.28 -5.77 36.24
N ILE A 19 -19.41 -5.42 36.84
CA ILE A 19 -20.64 -4.98 36.21
C ILE A 19 -20.35 -3.63 35.55
N SER A 20 -20.41 -3.57 34.22
CA SER A 20 -20.46 -2.30 33.47
C SER A 20 -21.87 -2.08 32.96
N GLN A 21 -22.34 -0.86 33.18
CA GLN A 21 -23.69 -0.37 32.93
C GLN A 21 -23.90 -0.06 31.45
N GLY A 22 -25.16 -0.14 31.01
CA GLY A 22 -25.61 0.03 29.64
C GLY A 22 -25.01 1.22 28.90
N ALA A 23 -24.37 0.91 27.78
CA ALA A 23 -24.12 1.85 26.71
C ALA A 23 -25.22 1.64 25.65
N ASN A 24 -25.89 2.73 25.28
CA ASN A 24 -26.73 2.76 24.08
C ASN A 24 -25.86 2.35 22.89
N GLU A 25 -26.21 1.26 22.24
CA GLU A 25 -25.60 0.86 20.98
C GLU A 25 -25.92 1.95 19.94
N PRO A 26 -24.92 2.66 19.40
CA PRO A 26 -25.16 3.48 18.23
C PRO A 26 -25.60 2.54 17.11
N VAL A 27 -26.80 2.77 16.58
CA VAL A 27 -27.28 2.15 15.36
C VAL A 27 -26.29 2.52 14.26
N THR A 28 -25.39 1.61 13.93
CA THR A 28 -24.57 1.69 12.74
C THR A 28 -25.50 1.57 11.54
N PRO A 29 -25.46 2.50 10.57
CA PRO A 29 -26.17 2.29 9.33
C PRO A 29 -25.54 1.08 8.63
N ASP A 30 -26.30 -0.01 8.56
CA ASP A 30 -26.08 -1.11 7.62
C ASP A 30 -26.23 -0.56 6.20
N ILE A 31 -25.19 0.09 5.70
CA ILE A 31 -25.01 0.42 4.30
C ILE A 31 -23.61 -0.08 3.97
N ILE A 32 -23.55 -1.26 3.34
CA ILE A 32 -22.76 -1.60 2.15
C ILE A 32 -23.14 -3.06 1.86
N THR A 33 -24.18 -3.23 1.04
CA THR A 33 -24.49 -4.51 0.41
C THR A 33 -23.94 -4.45 -1.01
N SER A 34 -22.99 -5.36 -1.27
CA SER A 34 -22.65 -6.00 -2.55
C SER A 34 -22.09 -5.15 -3.69
N ALA A 35 -20.77 -4.93 -3.65
CA ALA A 35 -19.89 -5.12 -4.82
C ALA A 35 -18.43 -5.38 -4.40
N SER A 36 -18.18 -6.06 -3.27
CA SER A 36 -16.87 -6.67 -3.06
C SER A 36 -16.98 -8.11 -3.54
N VAL A 37 -16.37 -8.39 -4.70
CA VAL A 37 -15.93 -9.75 -5.01
C VAL A 37 -14.88 -10.07 -3.95
N TYR A 38 -15.32 -10.61 -2.81
CA TYR A 38 -14.40 -11.11 -1.79
C TYR A 38 -13.62 -12.24 -2.44
N VAL A 39 -12.41 -11.91 -2.92
CA VAL A 39 -11.37 -12.91 -3.16
C VAL A 39 -11.11 -13.53 -1.79
N GLU A 40 -11.64 -14.73 -1.56
CA GLU A 40 -11.40 -15.48 -0.34
C GLU A 40 -9.89 -15.70 -0.18
N ALA A 41 -9.27 -14.92 0.72
CA ALA A 41 -8.10 -15.11 1.60
C ALA A 41 -6.96 -16.11 1.27
N GLN A 42 -6.85 -16.73 0.09
CA GLN A 42 -5.81 -17.73 -0.20
C GLN A 42 -5.28 -17.74 -1.64
N ASN A 43 -5.80 -16.93 -2.55
CA ASN A 43 -5.28 -16.89 -3.91
C ASN A 43 -4.37 -15.67 -4.09
N THR A 44 -3.09 -15.94 -4.29
CA THR A 44 -2.12 -15.00 -4.85
C THR A 44 -2.58 -14.60 -6.26
N VAL A 45 -2.46 -13.32 -6.61
CA VAL A 45 -2.85 -12.82 -7.93
C VAL A 45 -1.80 -13.24 -8.96
N SER A 46 -2.22 -14.04 -9.93
CA SER A 46 -1.39 -14.48 -11.05
C SER A 46 -1.38 -13.45 -12.19
N GLN A 47 -0.53 -13.68 -13.20
CA GLN A 47 -0.50 -12.90 -14.42
C GLN A 47 -1.80 -13.00 -15.24
N GLU A 48 -2.45 -14.17 -15.26
CA GLU A 48 -3.72 -14.39 -15.96
C GLU A 48 -4.89 -13.69 -15.26
N ASP A 49 -4.81 -13.57 -13.92
CA ASP A 49 -5.81 -12.84 -13.13
C ASP A 49 -5.79 -11.35 -13.45
N ILE A 50 -4.61 -10.74 -13.67
CA ILE A 50 -4.50 -9.32 -14.02
C ILE A 50 -5.35 -8.98 -15.25
N ASP A 51 -5.26 -9.76 -16.32
CA ASP A 51 -6.01 -9.48 -17.55
C ASP A 51 -7.51 -9.63 -17.32
N SER A 52 -7.91 -10.61 -16.52
CA SER A 52 -9.31 -10.81 -16.13
C SER A 52 -9.84 -9.64 -15.29
N MET A 53 -9.04 -9.15 -14.35
CA MET A 53 -9.35 -8.02 -13.47
C MET A 53 -9.41 -6.70 -14.25
N LEU A 54 -8.50 -6.48 -15.21
CA LEU A 54 -8.52 -5.31 -16.10
C LEU A 54 -9.79 -5.31 -16.98
N ASN A 55 -10.11 -6.46 -17.57
CA ASN A 55 -11.34 -6.59 -18.38
C ASN A 55 -12.60 -6.35 -17.53
N LEU A 56 -12.63 -6.87 -16.30
CA LEU A 56 -13.71 -6.61 -15.34
C LEU A 56 -13.82 -5.11 -15.07
N LEU A 57 -12.72 -4.47 -14.69
CA LEU A 57 -12.66 -3.04 -14.39
C LEU A 57 -13.16 -2.16 -15.54
N GLU A 58 -12.84 -2.53 -16.78
CA GLU A 58 -13.25 -1.79 -17.98
C GLU A 58 -14.72 -2.01 -18.34
N SER A 59 -15.27 -3.19 -18.03
CA SER A 59 -16.63 -3.59 -18.44
C SER A 59 -17.73 -3.27 -17.43
N GLU A 60 -17.39 -3.19 -16.14
CA GLU A 60 -18.34 -2.91 -15.07
C GLU A 60 -18.72 -1.42 -15.01
N GLU A 61 -19.91 -1.14 -14.47
CA GLU A 61 -20.33 0.23 -14.18
C GLU A 61 -19.45 0.80 -13.05
N PRO A 62 -18.83 1.98 -13.22
CA PRO A 62 -17.94 2.53 -12.21
C PRO A 62 -18.71 2.80 -10.91
N PRO A 63 -18.15 2.46 -9.74
CA PRO A 63 -18.78 2.75 -8.47
C PRO A 63 -19.00 4.25 -8.28
N GLU A 64 -20.01 4.66 -7.52
CA GLU A 64 -20.21 6.07 -7.22
C GLU A 64 -19.05 6.61 -6.36
N THR A 65 -18.61 7.84 -6.66
CA THR A 65 -17.62 8.55 -5.84
C THR A 65 -18.16 8.82 -4.44
N VAL A 66 -17.42 8.41 -3.42
CA VAL A 66 -17.76 8.70 -2.02
C VAL A 66 -16.83 9.81 -1.52
N PRO A 67 -17.36 10.98 -1.08
CA PRO A 67 -16.53 12.04 -0.57
C PRO A 67 -15.84 11.63 0.74
N GLY A 68 -14.57 11.99 0.86
CA GLY A 68 -13.77 11.76 2.06
C GLY A 68 -14.28 12.53 3.28
N THR A 69 -13.92 12.08 4.47
CA THR A 69 -14.31 12.72 5.74
C THR A 69 -13.16 13.45 6.43
N MET A 70 -11.97 13.42 5.84
CA MET A 70 -10.77 13.91 6.50
C MET A 70 -10.79 15.44 6.63
N ARG A 71 -10.72 15.92 7.88
CA ARG A 71 -10.36 17.31 8.17
C ARG A 71 -8.84 17.39 8.19
N ALA A 72 -8.24 17.85 7.09
CA ALA A 72 -6.80 18.02 7.01
C ALA A 72 -6.30 18.94 8.14
N VAL A 73 -5.45 18.40 9.02
CA VAL A 73 -4.68 19.22 9.96
C VAL A 73 -3.49 19.75 9.17
N VAL A 74 -3.51 21.04 8.87
CA VAL A 74 -2.40 21.69 8.18
C VAL A 74 -1.23 21.79 9.16
N LEU A 75 -0.28 20.88 9.01
CA LEU A 75 1.02 20.97 9.69
C LEU A 75 1.98 21.77 8.82
N PRO A 76 2.88 22.58 9.42
CA PRO A 76 3.94 23.21 8.66
C PRO A 76 4.82 22.11 8.05
N ALA A 77 5.04 22.17 6.73
CA ALA A 77 5.94 21.24 6.07
C ALA A 77 7.37 21.42 6.60
N PRO A 78 8.13 20.33 6.82
CA PRO A 78 9.54 20.43 7.13
C PRO A 78 10.28 21.14 5.99
N SER A 79 11.26 21.98 6.33
CA SER A 79 12.06 22.67 5.31
C SER A 79 13.07 21.75 4.63
N GLU A 80 13.50 20.71 5.34
CA GLU A 80 14.47 19.71 4.88
C GLU A 80 14.17 18.37 5.56
N ALA A 81 14.51 17.26 4.91
CA ALA A 81 14.49 15.92 5.51
C ALA A 81 15.75 15.14 5.13
N GLU A 82 16.20 14.30 6.05
CA GLU A 82 17.31 13.37 5.82
C GLU A 82 16.75 12.03 5.29
N TYR A 83 17.30 11.56 4.18
CA TYR A 83 17.03 10.24 3.62
C TYR A 83 18.25 9.34 3.84
N GLU A 84 18.05 8.17 4.45
CA GLU A 84 19.07 7.11 4.56
C GLU A 84 18.79 6.02 3.53
N CYS A 85 19.75 5.81 2.61
CA CYS A 85 19.58 4.89 1.51
C CYS A 85 19.60 3.42 2.00
N PRO A 86 18.58 2.59 1.68
CA PRO A 86 18.56 1.18 2.08
C PRO A 86 19.61 0.33 1.37
N VAL A 87 20.19 0.83 0.26
CA VAL A 87 21.19 0.11 -0.54
C VAL A 87 22.61 0.31 0.00
N CYS A 88 23.01 1.57 0.24
CA CYS A 88 24.39 1.90 0.64
C CYS A 88 24.54 2.42 2.08
N GLY A 89 23.44 2.75 2.77
CA GLY A 89 23.44 3.34 4.12
C GLY A 89 23.86 4.81 4.19
N GLU A 90 24.18 5.44 3.07
CA GLU A 90 24.56 6.86 3.03
C GLU A 90 23.34 7.77 3.19
N LYS A 91 23.58 8.94 3.79
CA LYS A 91 22.57 9.95 4.08
C LYS A 91 22.57 11.08 3.05
N THR A 92 21.40 11.45 2.56
CA THR A 92 21.19 12.57 1.62
C THR A 92 20.18 13.54 2.22
N LEU A 93 20.48 14.84 2.17
CA LEU A 93 19.58 15.89 2.64
C LEU A 93 18.74 16.41 1.47
N HIS A 94 17.42 16.42 1.62
CA HIS A 94 16.46 16.88 0.61
C HIS A 94 15.71 18.12 1.11
N GLY A 95 15.43 19.05 0.21
CA GLY A 95 14.69 20.27 0.52
C GLY A 95 13.17 20.07 0.67
N SER A 96 12.45 21.17 0.87
CA SER A 96 11.02 21.20 1.20
C SER A 96 10.13 20.44 0.22
N ASP A 97 10.51 20.36 -1.04
CA ASP A 97 9.72 19.70 -2.09
C ASP A 97 9.55 18.19 -1.84
N TYR A 98 10.51 17.57 -1.16
CA TYR A 98 10.50 16.14 -0.84
C TYR A 98 10.49 15.86 0.66
N ALA A 99 10.76 16.87 1.50
CA ALA A 99 10.90 16.68 2.93
C ALA A 99 9.65 16.08 3.58
N PHE A 100 8.46 16.55 3.18
CA PHE A 100 7.19 16.00 3.67
C PHE A 100 7.00 14.55 3.25
N PHE A 101 7.26 14.25 1.97
CA PHE A 101 7.12 12.90 1.43
C PHE A 101 8.07 11.91 2.15
N LEU A 102 9.33 12.28 2.35
CA LEU A 102 10.31 11.43 3.03
C LEU A 102 9.94 11.14 4.48
N GLU A 103 9.37 12.11 5.20
CA GLU A 103 8.97 11.93 6.60
C GLU A 103 7.64 11.19 6.80
N LYS A 104 6.75 11.20 5.81
CA LYS A 104 5.36 10.72 5.96
C LYS A 104 5.01 9.59 5.02
N ASP A 105 5.30 9.76 3.74
CA ASP A 105 4.77 8.91 2.68
C ASP A 105 5.73 7.78 2.30
N LEU A 106 7.04 7.92 2.54
CA LEU A 106 8.01 6.91 2.11
C LEU A 106 7.83 5.57 2.86
N GLU A 107 7.55 5.61 4.16
CA GLU A 107 7.30 4.40 4.96
C GLU A 107 6.02 3.70 4.49
N ASP A 108 4.94 4.45 4.34
CA ASP A 108 3.68 3.97 3.78
C ASP A 108 3.88 3.35 2.38
N ALA A 109 4.70 3.95 1.51
CA ALA A 109 4.97 3.42 0.18
C ALA A 109 5.66 2.04 0.23
N ARG A 110 6.60 1.84 1.16
CA ARG A 110 7.25 0.55 1.41
C ARG A 110 6.25 -0.49 1.90
N GLU A 111 5.35 -0.10 2.82
CA GLU A 111 4.30 -0.98 3.33
C GLU A 111 3.31 -1.40 2.23
N LEU A 112 2.87 -0.47 1.38
CA LEU A 112 2.00 -0.77 0.25
C LEU A 112 2.65 -1.80 -0.70
N VAL A 113 3.92 -1.61 -1.05
CA VAL A 113 4.63 -2.54 -1.94
C VAL A 113 4.80 -3.92 -1.32
N LYS A 114 5.11 -3.97 -0.02
CA LYS A 114 5.16 -5.25 0.72
C LYS A 114 3.82 -5.97 0.69
N CYS A 115 2.70 -5.27 0.90
CA CYS A 115 1.37 -5.87 0.80
C CYS A 115 1.09 -6.41 -0.61
N MET A 116 1.52 -5.70 -1.67
CA MET A 116 1.37 -6.17 -3.05
C MET A 116 2.24 -7.41 -3.32
N GLU A 117 3.49 -7.43 -2.87
CA GLU A 117 4.38 -8.58 -3.00
C GLU A 117 3.81 -9.82 -2.29
N GLU A 118 3.24 -9.66 -1.09
CA GLU A 118 2.62 -10.77 -0.33
C GLU A 118 1.34 -11.33 -0.97
N SER A 119 0.72 -10.59 -1.89
CA SER A 119 -0.57 -10.92 -2.52
C SER A 119 -0.47 -11.28 -4.01
N THR A 120 0.73 -11.36 -4.57
CA THR A 120 0.96 -11.62 -6.01
C THR A 120 1.91 -12.80 -6.22
N GLU A 121 1.82 -13.45 -7.38
CA GLU A 121 2.74 -14.53 -7.79
C GLU A 121 4.01 -14.01 -8.48
N PHE A 122 4.07 -12.70 -8.77
CA PHE A 122 5.18 -12.04 -9.44
C PHE A 122 5.90 -11.09 -8.47
N SER A 123 7.15 -10.76 -8.77
CA SER A 123 7.95 -9.90 -7.88
C SER A 123 7.64 -8.43 -8.12
N ILE A 124 7.39 -7.70 -7.04
CA ILE A 124 7.20 -6.25 -7.03
C ILE A 124 8.23 -5.66 -6.06
N VAL A 125 9.07 -4.76 -6.57
CA VAL A 125 10.13 -4.12 -5.78
C VAL A 125 10.04 -2.61 -5.92
N LEU A 126 10.19 -1.91 -4.80
CA LEU A 126 10.32 -0.46 -4.77
C LEU A 126 11.81 -0.09 -4.81
N ASP A 127 12.20 0.61 -5.86
CA ASP A 127 13.53 1.19 -6.00
C ASP A 127 13.49 2.68 -5.62
N GLU A 128 14.26 3.01 -4.59
CA GLU A 128 14.39 4.35 -4.01
C GLU A 128 15.76 4.98 -4.32
N THR A 129 16.59 4.34 -5.15
CA THR A 129 17.96 4.81 -5.43
C THR A 129 18.02 6.22 -5.99
N LEU A 130 16.95 6.69 -6.64
CA LEU A 130 16.83 8.07 -7.12
C LEU A 130 16.76 9.12 -6.00
N PHE A 131 16.50 8.73 -4.74
CA PHE A 131 16.64 9.60 -3.57
C PHE A 131 18.07 9.64 -3.01
N CYS A 132 18.95 8.74 -3.44
CA CYS A 132 20.33 8.67 -2.97
C CYS A 132 21.29 9.31 -3.97
N GLN A 133 22.00 10.36 -3.56
CA GLN A 133 23.02 11.00 -4.40
C GLN A 133 24.26 10.14 -4.65
N PHE A 134 24.42 9.03 -3.92
CA PHE A 134 25.58 8.13 -4.01
C PHE A 134 25.30 6.88 -4.85
N CYS A 135 24.04 6.43 -4.90
CA CYS A 135 23.64 5.28 -5.73
C CYS A 135 23.16 5.69 -7.12
N SER A 136 22.71 6.94 -7.30
CA SER A 136 22.34 7.45 -8.63
C SER A 136 23.60 7.88 -9.40
N GLU A 137 23.88 7.19 -10.52
CA GLU A 137 25.04 7.52 -11.38
C GLU A 137 24.92 8.93 -11.98
N GLU A 138 23.68 9.34 -12.28
CA GLU A 138 23.32 10.69 -12.68
C GLU A 138 22.42 11.29 -11.60
N ARG A 139 22.80 12.46 -11.09
CA ARG A 139 21.98 13.21 -10.15
C ARG A 139 20.66 13.54 -10.84
N ALA A 140 19.61 12.79 -10.52
CA ALA A 140 18.28 13.03 -11.07
C ALA A 140 17.87 14.48 -10.75
N GLU A 141 17.34 15.19 -11.75
CA GLU A 141 16.80 16.54 -11.54
C GLU A 141 15.63 16.51 -10.54
N GLU A 142 14.91 15.39 -10.51
CA GLU A 142 13.76 15.15 -9.63
C GLU A 142 13.89 13.76 -9.00
N PRO A 143 14.24 13.63 -7.71
CA PRO A 143 14.12 12.38 -6.96
C PRO A 143 12.71 11.78 -7.05
N GLY A 144 12.60 10.45 -7.00
CA GLY A 144 11.29 9.79 -7.09
C GLY A 144 11.36 8.30 -6.83
N LEU A 145 10.19 7.67 -6.74
CA LEU A 145 10.07 6.23 -6.59
C LEU A 145 10.03 5.55 -7.96
N VAL A 146 10.67 4.39 -8.05
CA VAL A 146 10.59 3.50 -9.21
C VAL A 146 10.00 2.18 -8.76
N LEU A 147 8.94 1.73 -9.43
CA LEU A 147 8.37 0.41 -9.24
C LEU A 147 8.92 -0.53 -10.30
N GLN A 148 9.49 -1.64 -9.84
CA GLN A 148 9.94 -2.73 -10.70
C GLN A 148 9.01 -3.93 -10.52
N VAL A 149 8.41 -4.40 -11.62
CA VAL A 149 7.57 -5.59 -11.66
C VAL A 149 8.26 -6.64 -12.52
N SER A 150 8.43 -7.86 -12.00
CA SER A 150 9.12 -8.96 -12.70
C SER A 150 8.27 -10.24 -12.70
N TYR A 151 7.98 -10.76 -13.89
CA TYR A 151 7.16 -11.95 -14.12
C TYR A 151 8.00 -13.22 -14.31
N GLU A 152 7.39 -14.40 -14.14
CA GLU A 152 8.07 -15.69 -14.30
C GLU A 152 8.58 -15.95 -15.73
N ASP A 153 7.93 -15.35 -16.73
CA ASP A 153 8.35 -15.44 -18.13
C ASP A 153 9.60 -14.59 -18.45
N GLY A 154 10.12 -13.87 -17.46
CA GLY A 154 11.27 -12.98 -17.57
C GLY A 154 10.93 -11.55 -18.03
N THR A 155 9.64 -11.26 -18.27
CA THR A 155 9.19 -9.89 -18.54
C THR A 155 9.43 -9.01 -17.32
N GLN A 156 10.04 -7.86 -17.55
CA GLN A 156 10.33 -6.86 -16.52
C GLN A 156 9.80 -5.51 -16.96
N VAL A 157 9.10 -4.83 -16.05
CA VAL A 157 8.52 -3.51 -16.26
C VAL A 157 9.06 -2.59 -15.18
N ILE A 158 9.52 -1.41 -15.58
CA ILE A 158 10.12 -0.43 -14.67
C ILE A 158 9.45 0.92 -14.95
N ASN A 159 8.74 1.45 -13.96
CA ASN A 159 8.02 2.71 -14.08
C ASN A 159 8.33 3.64 -12.90
N ARG A 160 8.37 4.94 -13.16
CA ARG A 160 8.26 5.92 -12.08
C ARG A 160 6.85 5.89 -11.51
N VAL A 161 6.73 5.99 -10.19
CA VAL A 161 5.45 5.94 -9.50
C VAL A 161 5.32 7.05 -8.46
N SER A 162 4.10 7.53 -8.29
CA SER A 162 3.69 8.36 -7.17
C SER A 162 3.02 7.51 -6.09
N MET A 163 2.81 8.10 -4.91
CA MET A 163 2.03 7.46 -3.85
C MET A 163 0.60 7.11 -4.29
N ASN A 164 -0.02 7.96 -5.11
CA ASN A 164 -1.36 7.70 -5.63
C ASN A 164 -1.39 6.52 -6.61
N ASP A 165 -0.31 6.28 -7.34
CA ASP A 165 -0.21 5.13 -8.25
C ASP A 165 -0.10 3.83 -7.45
N LEU A 166 0.70 3.83 -6.37
CA LEU A 166 0.79 2.68 -5.46
C LEU A 166 -0.55 2.35 -4.79
N ARG A 167 -1.29 3.37 -4.33
CA ARG A 167 -2.64 3.17 -3.75
C ARG A 167 -3.63 2.59 -4.76
N LYS A 168 -3.63 3.11 -6.00
CA LYS A 168 -4.46 2.57 -7.09
C LYS A 168 -4.10 1.13 -7.40
N LEU A 169 -2.80 0.85 -7.52
CA LEU A 169 -2.31 -0.49 -7.84
C LEU A 169 -2.65 -1.50 -6.75
N LEU A 170 -2.44 -1.17 -5.47
CA LEU A 170 -2.83 -2.07 -4.38
C LEU A 170 -4.33 -2.33 -4.38
N SER A 171 -5.16 -1.28 -4.50
CA SER A 171 -6.62 -1.43 -4.52
C SER A 171 -7.08 -2.28 -5.70
N PHE A 172 -6.47 -2.10 -6.87
CA PHE A 172 -6.69 -2.94 -8.04
C PHE A 172 -6.32 -4.40 -7.76
N LEU A 173 -5.11 -4.68 -7.24
CA LEU A 173 -4.67 -6.05 -6.92
C LEU A 173 -5.51 -6.72 -5.83
N GLN A 174 -6.19 -5.95 -4.98
CA GLN A 174 -7.17 -6.45 -4.02
C GLN A 174 -8.55 -6.75 -4.63
N GLY A 175 -8.72 -6.55 -5.95
CA GLY A 175 -9.97 -6.77 -6.66
C GLY A 175 -11.01 -5.67 -6.47
N HIS A 176 -10.60 -4.48 -6.02
CA HIS A 176 -11.51 -3.34 -5.87
C HIS A 176 -11.69 -2.60 -7.22
N LEU A 177 -12.88 -2.05 -7.44
CA LEU A 177 -13.20 -1.19 -8.59
C LEU A 177 -13.04 0.31 -8.28
N TYR A 178 -12.58 0.63 -7.08
CA TYR A 178 -12.31 1.98 -6.59
C TYR A 178 -10.98 2.00 -5.85
N TRP A 179 -10.47 3.18 -5.52
CA TRP A 179 -9.29 3.36 -4.67
C TRP A 179 -9.53 4.47 -3.64
N TYR A 180 -8.78 4.42 -2.54
CA TYR A 180 -8.85 5.44 -1.49
C TYR A 180 -7.82 6.54 -1.75
N THR A 181 -8.28 7.79 -1.75
CA THR A 181 -7.45 8.98 -1.78
C THR A 181 -6.82 9.25 -0.41
N ALA A 182 -5.92 10.23 -0.32
CA ALA A 182 -5.28 10.62 0.94
C ALA A 182 -6.24 11.24 1.97
N ASP A 183 -7.46 11.62 1.56
CA ASP A 183 -8.51 12.19 2.43
C ASP A 183 -9.67 11.22 2.70
N ASP A 184 -9.43 9.91 2.50
CA ASP A 184 -10.38 8.82 2.64
C ASP A 184 -11.58 8.90 1.68
N ALA A 185 -11.47 9.67 0.58
CA ALA A 185 -12.45 9.62 -0.49
C ALA A 185 -12.29 8.32 -1.29
N GLN A 186 -13.39 7.84 -1.88
CA GLN A 186 -13.36 6.73 -2.82
C GLN A 186 -13.58 7.25 -4.23
N GLU A 187 -12.65 6.94 -5.12
CA GLU A 187 -12.73 7.28 -6.54
C GLU A 187 -12.72 6.03 -7.42
N PRO A 188 -13.45 5.99 -8.54
CA PRO A 188 -13.44 4.85 -9.46
C PRO A 188 -12.05 4.58 -10.03
N LEU A 189 -11.69 3.30 -10.18
CA LEU A 189 -10.44 2.91 -10.83
C LEU A 189 -10.55 2.83 -12.35
N GLN A 190 -11.77 2.80 -12.91
CA GLN A 190 -12.00 2.57 -14.34
C GLN A 190 -11.28 3.60 -15.22
N GLU A 191 -11.25 4.88 -14.81
CA GLU A 191 -10.56 5.95 -15.53
C GLU A 191 -9.02 5.81 -15.53
N HIS A 192 -8.50 4.87 -14.72
CA HIS A 192 -7.08 4.61 -14.54
C HIS A 192 -6.62 3.25 -15.09
N SER A 193 -7.44 2.55 -15.90
CA SER A 193 -7.08 1.24 -16.47
C SER A 193 -5.79 1.28 -17.30
N GLU A 194 -5.61 2.31 -18.13
CA GLU A 194 -4.39 2.51 -18.96
C GLU A 194 -3.14 2.73 -18.10
N LEU A 195 -3.28 3.43 -16.97
CA LEU A 195 -2.20 3.58 -16.00
C LEU A 195 -1.85 2.23 -15.39
N LEU A 196 -2.84 1.45 -14.93
CA LEU A 196 -2.62 0.13 -14.36
C LEU A 196 -1.94 -0.82 -15.36
N ARG A 197 -2.37 -0.80 -16.62
CA ARG A 197 -1.72 -1.50 -17.74
C ARG A 197 -0.25 -1.10 -17.88
N THR A 198 0.03 0.20 -17.89
CA THR A 198 1.40 0.72 -17.98
C THR A 198 2.27 0.24 -16.81
N LEU A 199 1.75 0.31 -15.58
CA LEU A 199 2.47 -0.10 -14.37
C LEU A 199 2.77 -1.60 -14.35
N LEU A 200 1.86 -2.42 -14.87
CA LEU A 200 1.95 -3.88 -14.91
C LEU A 200 2.53 -4.43 -16.24
N GLY A 201 2.78 -3.58 -17.23
CA GLY A 201 3.21 -3.99 -18.58
C GLY A 201 2.20 -4.87 -19.31
N ARG A 202 0.91 -4.51 -19.26
CA ARG A 202 -0.21 -5.15 -19.96
C ARG A 202 -0.79 -4.27 -21.06
#